data_AF-A0A931WCP5-F1
#
_entry.id   AF-A0A931WCP5-F1
#
_cell.length_a   1.000
_cell.length_b   1.000
_cell.length_c   1.000
_cell.angle_alpha   90.00
_cell.angle_beta   90.00
_cell.angle_gamma   90.00
#
_symmetry.space_group_name_H-M   'P 1'
#
loop_
_entity.id
_entity.type
_entity.pdbx_description
1 polymer ?
#
loop_
_entity_poly.entity_id
_entity_poly.type
_entity_poly.pdbx_seq_one_letter_code
_entity_poly.pdbx_strand_id
1 'polypeptide(L)'
;MPEKPKPENKEEMANMTTSDMADYISNNPDLQEELFGKLLDEGEKGKLKNKITAKIASKVTEHLGLRPASLKELMPTQPFTEEEVKDMERLEELSALEKKTKALDIVAKINELKTAAETKQDYQELTKLYQQLEKIYEGKEGQELEPWLAQQYEKQIDILRDACGFELESGEVGITGIDGKDYPVPTQEEIAVLVAENRELIEKKKEQGFTKLLLVPFGMKLEYLIHAYQDVITKHKETNKLFTAKKDASDPNEKLVPLELDESKPVWVWDQYDNADINGKLVYHPEKFDKKDHQGKTKGELLQQGGGWSILLIEDMPNIPEIDPKTIGGRTQIDAFGNAMEKFLSGKEVPTPKEYLSFLDHYEAYQGEQGMTPEDQLMYAISHLEETDQVIDDYQGNGKISYQIGAYFPSSGGVPGAYWYRGFRQAYLYGDDVGDRNDNCGVRSAVRIKKS
;
A
#
# COMPACT_ATOMS: atom_id res chain seq x y z
N MET A 1 58.91 55.08 3.52
CA MET A 1 58.80 53.86 4.35
C MET A 1 57.79 52.95 3.68
N PRO A 2 58.10 51.67 3.47
CA PRO A 2 57.30 50.76 2.65
C PRO A 2 55.98 50.41 3.34
N GLU A 3 54.93 50.31 2.53
CA GLU A 3 53.59 49.86 2.95
C GLU A 3 53.67 48.47 3.60
N LYS A 4 52.97 48.31 4.73
CA LYS A 4 52.72 47.01 5.33
C LYS A 4 51.88 46.16 4.34
N PRO A 5 52.18 44.86 4.19
CA PRO A 5 51.42 44.00 3.30
C PRO A 5 49.98 43.85 3.82
N LYS A 6 49.01 43.98 2.90
CA LYS A 6 47.61 43.59 3.13
C LYS A 6 47.57 42.07 3.42
N PRO A 7 46.74 41.60 4.36
CA PRO A 7 46.55 40.17 4.55
C PRO A 7 45.94 39.56 3.28
N GLU A 8 46.60 38.55 2.74
CA GLU A 8 46.06 37.66 1.72
C GLU A 8 44.86 36.92 2.33
N ASN A 9 43.65 37.24 1.87
CA ASN A 9 42.47 36.39 2.11
C ASN A 9 42.67 35.08 1.35
N LYS A 10 43.28 34.09 2.01
CA LYS A 10 43.01 32.68 1.69
C LYS A 10 41.69 32.33 2.38
N GLU A 11 40.61 32.24 1.62
CA GLU A 11 39.38 31.59 2.07
C GLU A 11 39.72 30.14 2.43
N GLU A 12 39.87 29.85 3.71
CA GLU A 12 40.12 28.51 4.23
C GLU A 12 38.82 27.70 4.13
N MET A 13 38.83 26.65 3.31
CA MET A 13 37.72 25.71 3.19
C MET A 13 37.72 24.78 4.41
N ALA A 14 36.61 24.72 5.14
CA ALA A 14 36.41 23.73 6.19
C ALA A 14 35.13 22.93 5.95
N ASN A 15 35.27 21.61 5.78
CA ASN A 15 34.18 20.67 5.99
C ASN A 15 33.91 20.59 7.50
N MET A 16 33.16 21.55 8.04
CA MET A 16 32.75 21.48 9.45
C MET A 16 31.70 20.41 9.64
N THR A 17 31.99 19.46 10.53
CA THR A 17 31.00 18.50 10.98
C THR A 17 30.01 19.15 11.94
N THR A 18 28.89 18.48 12.20
CA THR A 18 27.95 18.91 13.24
C THR A 18 28.58 18.97 14.64
N SER A 19 29.69 18.24 14.88
CA SER A 19 30.43 18.33 16.14
C SER A 19 31.21 19.66 16.21
N ASP A 20 31.91 20.01 15.13
CA ASP A 20 32.70 21.25 15.07
C ASP A 20 31.81 22.49 15.21
N MET A 21 30.61 22.45 14.62
CA MET A 21 29.62 23.52 14.77
C MET A 21 29.04 23.59 16.19
N ALA A 22 28.77 22.45 16.82
CA ALA A 22 28.27 22.41 18.19
C ALA A 22 29.31 22.96 19.18
N ASP A 23 30.58 22.61 18.99
CA ASP A 23 31.69 23.11 19.80
C ASP A 23 31.92 24.60 19.57
N TYR A 24 31.80 25.08 18.33
CA TYR A 24 31.87 26.50 18.02
C TYR A 24 30.74 27.29 18.69
N ILE A 25 29.49 26.85 18.56
CA ILE A 25 28.34 27.50 19.23
C ILE A 25 28.55 27.50 20.76
N SER A 26 28.95 26.37 21.35
CA SER A 26 29.12 26.23 22.80
C SER A 26 30.12 27.23 23.41
N ASN A 27 31.09 27.68 22.61
CA ASN A 27 32.15 28.58 23.03
C ASN A 27 31.94 30.04 22.62
N ASN A 28 30.84 30.38 21.91
CA ASN A 28 30.53 31.74 21.47
C ASN A 28 29.21 32.25 22.08
N PRO A 29 29.26 33.00 23.20
CA PRO A 29 28.07 33.50 23.91
C PRO A 29 27.14 34.34 23.05
N ASP A 30 27.69 35.24 22.22
CA ASP A 30 26.90 36.13 21.35
C ASP A 30 26.08 35.34 20.33
N LEU A 31 26.68 34.29 19.75
CA LEU A 31 26.02 33.40 18.81
C LEU A 31 24.97 32.52 19.50
N GLN A 32 25.17 32.14 20.76
CA GLN A 32 24.13 31.43 21.54
C GLN A 32 22.92 32.32 21.78
N GLU A 33 23.16 33.58 22.15
CA GLU A 33 22.09 34.55 22.38
C GLU A 33 21.35 34.88 21.07
N GLU A 34 22.06 35.01 19.95
CA GLU A 34 21.45 35.20 18.63
C GLU A 34 20.59 33.99 18.20
N LEU A 35 21.11 32.77 18.35
CA LEU A 35 20.43 31.57 17.85
C LEU A 35 19.30 31.08 18.76
N PHE A 36 19.45 31.25 20.08
CA PHE A 36 18.56 30.64 21.09
C PHE A 36 17.90 31.67 22.01
N GLY A 37 18.24 32.96 21.90
CA GLY A 37 17.71 34.02 22.76
C GLY A 37 18.18 33.96 24.21
N LYS A 38 19.17 33.11 24.51
CA LYS A 38 19.75 32.91 25.85
C LYS A 38 21.11 32.22 25.78
N LEU A 39 21.88 32.33 26.85
CA LEU A 39 23.07 31.49 27.07
C LEU A 39 22.66 30.08 27.46
N LEU A 40 23.35 29.09 26.88
CA LEU A 40 23.08 27.68 27.13
C LEU A 40 23.83 27.21 28.37
N ASP A 41 23.16 26.39 29.20
CA ASP A 41 23.84 25.70 30.30
C ASP A 41 24.65 24.47 29.82
N GLU A 42 25.47 23.89 30.70
CA GLU A 42 26.34 22.76 30.34
C GLU A 42 25.57 21.51 29.88
N GLY A 43 24.35 21.29 30.38
CA GLY A 43 23.48 20.20 29.94
C GLY A 43 22.86 20.44 28.56
N GLU A 44 22.56 21.71 28.25
CA GLU A 44 22.09 22.13 26.93
C GLU A 44 23.20 22.11 25.88
N LYS A 45 24.42 22.53 26.25
CA LYS A 45 25.60 22.46 25.38
C LYS A 45 25.93 21.02 24.98
N GLY A 46 25.87 20.09 25.93
CA GLY A 46 26.10 18.65 25.67
C GLY A 46 25.11 18.00 24.68
N LYS A 47 24.00 18.68 24.34
CA LYS A 47 22.98 18.20 23.38
C LYS A 47 22.97 18.98 22.05
N LEU A 48 23.84 19.97 21.87
CA LEU A 48 23.84 20.86 20.69
C LEU A 48 23.98 20.11 19.37
N LYS A 49 24.84 19.08 19.31
CA LYS A 49 25.11 18.31 18.07
C LYS A 49 23.84 17.72 17.45
N ASN A 50 22.87 17.32 18.27
CA ASN A 50 21.61 16.74 17.82
C ASN A 50 20.53 17.79 17.49
N LYS A 51 20.83 19.08 17.71
CA LYS A 51 19.92 20.22 17.48
C LYS A 51 20.37 21.10 16.31
N ILE A 52 21.48 20.79 15.65
CA ILE A 52 21.95 21.57 14.49
C ILE A 52 21.06 21.28 13.29
N THR A 53 20.21 22.25 12.97
CA THR A 53 19.40 22.26 11.75
C THR A 53 20.12 23.00 10.63
N ALA A 54 19.67 22.87 9.38
CA ALA A 54 20.25 23.59 8.24
C ALA A 54 20.26 25.12 8.44
N LYS A 55 19.24 25.67 9.12
CA LYS A 55 19.17 27.09 9.46
C LYS A 55 20.24 27.51 10.47
N ILE A 56 20.48 26.68 11.49
CA ILE A 56 21.53 26.92 12.48
C ILE A 56 22.92 26.78 11.84
N ALA A 57 23.12 25.72 11.03
CA ALA A 57 24.36 25.52 10.30
C ALA A 57 24.70 26.70 9.37
N SER A 58 23.70 27.20 8.63
CA SER A 58 23.84 28.38 7.75
C SER A 58 24.24 29.64 8.53
N LYS A 59 23.66 29.85 9.72
CA LYS A 59 24.02 30.98 10.59
C LYS A 59 25.40 30.85 11.20
N VAL A 60 25.83 29.64 11.56
CA VAL A 60 27.20 29.37 12.03
C VAL A 60 28.22 29.63 10.92
N THR A 61 27.94 29.18 9.69
CA THR A 61 28.83 29.44 8.54
C THR A 61 28.89 30.92 8.19
N GLU A 62 27.77 31.64 8.29
CA GLU A 62 27.71 33.10 8.10
C GLU A 62 28.55 33.83 9.16
N HIS A 63 28.41 33.45 10.44
CA HIS A 63 29.18 33.99 11.55
C HIS A 63 30.69 33.72 11.42
N LEU A 64 31.07 32.60 10.80
CA LEU A 64 32.46 32.24 10.51
C LEU A 64 33.01 32.87 9.21
N GLY A 65 32.19 33.61 8.46
CA GLY A 65 32.58 34.17 7.16
C GLY A 65 32.83 33.11 6.08
N LEU A 66 32.27 31.91 6.23
CA LEU A 66 32.42 30.79 5.29
C LEU A 66 31.28 30.81 4.26
N ARG A 67 31.62 30.73 2.97
CA ARG A 67 30.63 30.56 1.88
C ARG A 67 30.39 29.07 1.58
N PRO A 68 29.14 28.62 1.37
CA PRO A 68 28.86 27.27 0.87
C PRO A 68 29.51 27.05 -0.51
N ALA A 69 30.03 25.84 -0.76
CA ALA A 69 30.56 25.46 -2.08
C ALA A 69 29.46 25.53 -3.14
N SER A 70 29.77 26.03 -4.34
CA SER A 70 28.79 26.11 -5.41
C SER A 70 28.59 24.75 -6.07
N LEU A 71 27.36 24.46 -6.50
CA LEU A 71 26.98 23.21 -7.16
C LEU A 71 27.88 22.87 -8.37
N LYS A 72 28.42 23.91 -9.03
CA LYS A 72 29.31 23.84 -10.19
C LYS A 72 30.69 23.24 -9.87
N GLU A 73 31.08 23.27 -8.61
CA GLU A 73 32.37 22.79 -8.11
C GLU A 73 32.27 21.36 -7.56
N LEU A 74 31.06 20.77 -7.57
CA LEU A 74 30.73 19.45 -7.02
C LEU A 74 30.32 18.39 -8.09
N MET A 75 30.34 18.72 -9.38
CA MET A 75 29.89 17.84 -10.46
C MET A 75 31.03 17.09 -11.20
N PRO A 76 30.77 15.87 -11.73
CA PRO A 76 31.79 15.01 -12.37
C PRO A 76 32.29 15.54 -13.73
N THR A 77 33.49 15.08 -14.11
CA THR A 77 34.36 15.62 -15.18
C THR A 77 34.08 15.13 -16.60
N GLN A 78 32.88 14.61 -16.89
CA GLN A 78 32.41 14.45 -18.28
C GLN A 78 31.02 15.08 -18.45
N PRO A 79 30.85 16.03 -19.39
CA PRO A 79 29.64 16.83 -19.47
C PRO A 79 28.52 16.14 -20.27
N PHE A 80 27.31 16.21 -19.73
CA PHE A 80 26.06 16.15 -20.50
C PHE A 80 26.01 17.33 -21.49
N THR A 81 25.31 17.16 -22.60
CA THR A 81 25.24 18.19 -23.65
C THR A 81 24.44 19.42 -23.21
N GLU A 82 24.74 20.58 -23.82
CA GLU A 82 24.12 21.88 -23.49
C GLU A 82 22.59 21.92 -23.74
N GLU A 83 22.09 20.97 -24.53
CA GLU A 83 20.68 20.77 -24.87
C GLU A 83 19.97 19.92 -23.80
N GLU A 84 20.62 18.87 -23.30
CA GLU A 84 20.13 18.02 -22.20
C GLU A 84 20.03 18.78 -20.87
N VAL A 85 20.94 19.71 -20.60
CA VAL A 85 20.91 20.58 -19.40
C VAL A 85 19.76 21.60 -19.49
N LYS A 86 19.53 22.19 -20.67
CA LYS A 86 18.42 23.13 -20.88
C LYS A 86 17.05 22.48 -20.84
N ASP A 87 16.94 21.23 -21.29
CA ASP A 87 15.68 20.48 -21.26
C ASP A 87 15.33 20.01 -19.84
N MET A 88 16.32 19.62 -19.02
CA MET A 88 16.08 19.32 -17.59
C MET A 88 15.72 20.56 -16.76
N GLU A 89 16.44 21.69 -16.94
CA GLU A 89 16.09 22.95 -16.26
C GLU A 89 14.72 23.49 -16.71
N ARG A 90 14.37 23.33 -18.00
CA ARG A 90 13.02 23.63 -18.49
C ARG A 90 11.96 22.72 -17.88
N LEU A 91 12.22 21.42 -17.72
CA LEU A 91 11.25 20.47 -17.15
C LEU A 91 10.98 20.76 -15.67
N GLU A 92 12.00 21.13 -14.89
CA GLU A 92 11.82 21.54 -13.50
C GLU A 92 11.10 22.90 -13.37
N GLU A 93 11.44 23.88 -14.21
CA GLU A 93 10.75 25.18 -14.24
C GLU A 93 9.31 25.06 -14.77
N LEU A 94 9.06 24.22 -15.77
CA LEU A 94 7.72 23.93 -16.28
C LEU A 94 6.88 23.19 -15.23
N SER A 95 7.44 22.20 -14.54
CA SER A 95 6.76 21.51 -13.45
C SER A 95 6.40 22.47 -12.31
N ALA A 96 7.31 23.37 -11.92
CA ALA A 96 7.04 24.39 -10.91
C ALA A 96 5.99 25.42 -11.37
N LEU A 97 6.00 25.80 -12.65
CA LEU A 97 5.03 26.73 -13.24
C LEU A 97 3.64 26.08 -13.38
N GLU A 98 3.58 24.80 -13.74
CA GLU A 98 2.34 24.00 -13.79
C GLU A 98 1.70 23.88 -12.42
N LYS A 99 2.47 23.52 -11.38
CA LYS A 99 2.01 23.50 -9.98
C LYS A 99 1.46 24.86 -9.54
N LYS A 100 2.16 25.95 -9.89
CA LYS A 100 1.71 27.32 -9.58
C LYS A 100 0.44 27.70 -10.33
N THR A 101 0.29 27.27 -11.59
CA THR A 101 -0.89 27.57 -12.41
C THR A 101 -2.11 26.80 -11.90
N LYS A 102 -1.96 25.51 -11.60
CA LYS A 102 -3.01 24.69 -10.99
C LYS A 102 -3.43 25.20 -9.61
N ALA A 103 -2.48 25.59 -8.76
CA ALA A 103 -2.79 26.22 -7.48
C ALA A 103 -3.62 27.50 -7.65
N LEU A 104 -3.28 28.34 -8.65
CA LEU A 104 -4.05 29.54 -8.95
C LEU A 104 -5.46 29.21 -9.44
N ASP A 105 -5.63 28.20 -10.28
CA ASP A 105 -6.95 27.74 -10.76
C ASP A 105 -7.81 27.19 -9.61
N ILE A 106 -7.21 26.39 -8.71
CA ILE A 106 -7.91 25.87 -7.52
C ILE A 106 -8.28 27.02 -6.59
N VAL A 107 -7.39 27.97 -6.34
CA VAL A 107 -7.69 29.16 -5.54
C VAL A 107 -8.81 29.99 -6.17
N ALA A 108 -8.84 30.13 -7.50
CA ALA A 108 -9.93 30.79 -8.21
C ALA A 108 -11.27 30.06 -8.00
N LYS A 109 -11.30 28.73 -8.19
CA LYS A 109 -12.49 27.90 -7.95
C LYS A 109 -12.96 27.98 -6.49
N ILE A 110 -12.04 27.94 -5.52
CA ILE A 110 -12.36 28.11 -4.10
C ILE A 110 -13.01 29.47 -3.87
N ASN A 111 -12.46 30.54 -4.44
CA ASN A 111 -13.00 31.89 -4.26
C ASN A 111 -14.39 32.03 -4.89
N GLU A 112 -14.62 31.46 -6.08
CA GLU A 112 -15.93 31.44 -6.72
C GLU A 112 -16.95 30.64 -5.88
N LEU A 113 -16.62 29.39 -5.54
CA LEU A 113 -17.52 28.50 -4.82
C LEU A 113 -17.79 29.01 -3.39
N LYS A 114 -16.80 29.60 -2.72
CA LYS A 114 -16.96 30.20 -1.38
C LYS A 114 -17.95 31.37 -1.37
N THR A 115 -18.07 32.09 -2.48
CA THR A 115 -19.03 33.20 -2.60
C THR A 115 -20.44 32.73 -2.97
N ALA A 116 -20.59 31.52 -3.51
CA ALA A 116 -21.87 30.98 -4.00
C ALA A 116 -22.40 29.77 -3.22
N ALA A 117 -21.64 29.22 -2.27
CA ALA A 117 -22.00 28.00 -1.55
C ALA A 117 -23.22 28.20 -0.64
N GLU A 118 -24.30 27.47 -0.91
CA GLU A 118 -25.55 27.50 -0.14
C GLU A 118 -25.98 26.10 0.32
N THR A 119 -25.41 25.05 -0.27
CA THR A 119 -25.79 23.66 -0.04
C THR A 119 -24.70 22.85 0.66
N LYS A 120 -25.09 21.74 1.30
CA LYS A 120 -24.14 20.78 1.89
C LYS A 120 -23.14 20.24 0.86
N GLN A 121 -23.57 20.09 -0.39
CA GLN A 121 -22.75 19.60 -1.49
C GLN A 121 -21.68 20.62 -1.89
N ASP A 122 -22.00 21.92 -1.88
CA ASP A 122 -21.03 23.00 -2.15
C ASP A 122 -19.92 23.01 -1.09
N TYR A 123 -20.24 22.79 0.18
CA TYR A 123 -19.23 22.72 1.25
C TYR A 123 -18.35 21.46 1.17
N GLN A 124 -18.89 20.34 0.69
CA GLN A 124 -18.10 19.14 0.42
C GLN A 124 -17.11 19.38 -0.72
N GLU A 125 -17.55 20.04 -1.79
CA GLU A 125 -16.70 20.40 -2.92
C GLU A 125 -15.61 21.43 -2.52
N LEU A 126 -15.95 22.42 -1.70
CA LEU A 126 -14.98 23.36 -1.13
C LEU A 126 -13.88 22.64 -0.34
N THR A 127 -14.26 21.62 0.43
CA THR A 127 -13.34 20.80 1.23
C THR A 127 -12.39 20.01 0.33
N LYS A 128 -12.91 19.39 -0.75
CA LYS A 128 -12.09 18.71 -1.76
C LYS A 128 -11.06 19.66 -2.38
N LEU A 129 -11.48 20.87 -2.76
CA LEU A 129 -10.57 21.87 -3.36
C LEU A 129 -9.47 22.33 -2.38
N TYR A 130 -9.79 22.52 -1.10
CA TYR A 130 -8.78 22.86 -0.09
C TYR A 130 -7.77 21.72 0.11
N GLN A 131 -8.22 20.46 0.11
CA GLN A 131 -7.33 19.30 0.20
C GLN A 131 -6.43 19.16 -1.03
N GLN A 132 -6.96 19.44 -2.22
CA GLN A 132 -6.14 19.50 -3.43
C GLN A 132 -5.06 20.58 -3.31
N LEU A 133 -5.43 21.79 -2.88
CA LEU A 133 -4.49 22.89 -2.69
C LEU A 133 -3.39 22.57 -1.66
N GLU A 134 -3.76 21.90 -0.55
CA GLU A 134 -2.82 21.43 0.48
C GLU A 134 -1.81 20.44 -0.10
N LYS A 135 -2.25 19.47 -0.93
CA LYS A 135 -1.35 18.52 -1.63
C LYS A 135 -0.34 19.24 -2.54
N ILE A 136 -0.71 20.35 -3.18
CA ILE A 136 0.22 21.19 -3.97
C ILE A 136 1.30 21.79 -3.07
N TYR A 137 0.89 22.41 -1.97
CA TYR A 137 1.81 23.08 -1.05
C TYR A 137 2.72 22.12 -0.29
N GLU A 138 2.27 20.90 -0.01
CA GLU A 138 3.10 19.83 0.59
C GLU A 138 4.11 19.23 -0.40
N GLY A 139 4.10 19.62 -1.67
CA GLY A 139 4.96 19.03 -2.71
C GLY A 139 4.58 17.60 -3.09
N LYS A 140 3.38 17.16 -2.69
CA LYS A 140 2.81 15.83 -3.00
C LYS A 140 2.06 15.80 -4.33
N GLU A 141 1.83 16.96 -4.95
CA GLU A 141 1.26 17.07 -6.29
C GLU A 141 2.29 16.76 -7.39
N GLY A 142 1.84 16.04 -8.42
CA GLY A 142 2.65 15.66 -9.58
C GLY A 142 3.47 14.39 -9.36
N GLN A 143 3.21 13.64 -8.29
CA GLN A 143 3.69 12.27 -8.22
C GLN A 143 2.89 11.43 -9.20
N GLU A 144 3.57 10.94 -10.21
CA GLU A 144 3.02 9.99 -11.16
C GLU A 144 3.20 8.58 -10.60
N LEU A 145 2.14 7.79 -10.70
CA LEU A 145 2.19 6.39 -10.34
C LEU A 145 3.12 5.68 -11.33
N GLU A 146 4.01 4.81 -10.85
CA GLU A 146 4.94 4.11 -11.73
C GLU A 146 4.18 3.38 -12.85
N PRO A 147 4.68 3.35 -14.11
CA PRO A 147 3.91 2.85 -15.24
C PRO A 147 3.32 1.43 -15.07
N TRP A 148 4.02 0.55 -14.35
CA TRP A 148 3.56 -0.81 -14.09
C TRP A 148 2.40 -0.88 -13.08
N LEU A 149 2.27 0.10 -12.19
CA LEU A 149 1.13 0.27 -11.29
C LEU A 149 0.00 1.01 -11.98
N ALA A 150 0.30 2.06 -12.74
CA ALA A 150 -0.70 2.84 -13.48
C ALA A 150 -1.50 1.96 -14.46
N GLN A 151 -0.83 1.06 -15.18
CA GLN A 151 -1.53 0.12 -16.08
C GLN A 151 -2.48 -0.82 -15.33
N GLN A 152 -2.10 -1.30 -14.14
CA GLN A 152 -2.93 -2.18 -13.33
C GLN A 152 -4.07 -1.44 -12.64
N TYR A 153 -3.85 -0.17 -12.28
CA TYR A 153 -4.86 0.70 -11.74
C TYR A 153 -6.01 0.88 -12.74
N GLU A 154 -5.72 1.28 -13.98
CA GLU A 154 -6.76 1.51 -15.00
C GLU A 154 -7.60 0.25 -15.24
N LYS A 155 -6.95 -0.91 -15.37
CA LYS A 155 -7.66 -2.19 -15.50
C LYS A 155 -8.58 -2.48 -14.32
N GLN A 156 -8.14 -2.18 -13.10
CA GLN A 156 -8.98 -2.40 -11.92
C GLN A 156 -10.13 -1.41 -11.82
N ILE A 157 -9.97 -0.16 -12.26
CA ILE A 157 -11.09 0.78 -12.36
C ILE A 157 -12.15 0.23 -13.32
N ASP A 158 -11.74 -0.31 -14.47
CA ASP A 158 -12.67 -0.91 -15.42
C ASP A 158 -13.37 -2.14 -14.83
N ILE A 159 -12.66 -3.01 -14.11
CA ILE A 159 -13.27 -4.17 -13.42
C ILE A 159 -14.24 -3.71 -12.33
N LEU A 160 -13.87 -2.75 -11.48
CA LEU A 160 -14.73 -2.23 -10.41
C LEU A 160 -16.02 -1.61 -10.96
N ARG A 161 -15.93 -0.94 -12.11
CA ARG A 161 -17.06 -0.32 -12.79
C ARG A 161 -17.94 -1.36 -13.49
N ASP A 162 -17.35 -2.18 -14.34
CA ASP A 162 -18.09 -3.01 -15.30
C ASP A 162 -18.50 -4.36 -14.71
N ALA A 163 -17.62 -4.96 -13.91
CA ALA A 163 -17.85 -6.28 -13.34
C ALA A 163 -18.56 -6.20 -11.97
N CYS A 164 -18.25 -5.17 -11.18
CA CYS A 164 -18.81 -5.02 -9.84
C CYS A 164 -19.95 -4.00 -9.74
N GLY A 165 -20.09 -3.08 -10.71
CA GLY A 165 -21.13 -2.04 -10.69
C GLY A 165 -20.95 -1.02 -9.56
N PHE A 166 -19.70 -0.76 -9.14
CA PHE A 166 -19.42 0.14 -8.02
C PHE A 166 -19.39 1.60 -8.45
N GLU A 167 -20.56 2.21 -8.45
CA GLU A 167 -20.79 3.61 -8.77
C GLU A 167 -21.56 4.30 -7.64
N LEU A 168 -21.11 5.49 -7.25
CA LEU A 168 -21.76 6.33 -6.25
C LEU A 168 -22.94 7.09 -6.86
N GLU A 169 -23.82 7.64 -6.02
CA GLU A 169 -24.91 8.51 -6.49
C GLU A 169 -24.40 9.75 -7.26
N SER A 170 -23.15 10.15 -7.03
CA SER A 170 -22.48 11.23 -7.78
C SER A 170 -22.10 10.85 -9.22
N GLY A 171 -22.15 9.56 -9.58
CA GLY A 171 -21.64 9.01 -10.84
C GLY A 171 -20.13 8.72 -10.83
N GLU A 172 -19.44 8.94 -9.70
CA GLU A 172 -18.03 8.57 -9.53
C GLU A 172 -17.92 7.06 -9.21
N VAL A 173 -16.87 6.40 -9.70
CA VAL A 173 -16.57 5.01 -9.29
C VAL A 173 -16.19 5.03 -7.80
N GLY A 174 -16.87 4.23 -6.99
CA GLY A 174 -16.73 4.27 -5.55
C GLY A 174 -17.68 3.32 -4.82
N ILE A 175 -17.62 3.34 -3.49
CA ILE A 175 -18.48 2.49 -2.65
C ILE A 175 -19.13 3.28 -1.52
N THR A 176 -20.33 2.87 -1.13
CA THR A 176 -20.94 3.30 0.14
C THR A 176 -20.56 2.30 1.23
N GLY A 177 -19.90 2.80 2.27
CA GLY A 177 -19.45 1.99 3.40
C GLY A 177 -20.58 1.53 4.32
N ILE A 178 -20.29 0.56 5.19
CA ILE A 178 -21.25 0.10 6.22
C ILE A 178 -21.61 1.20 7.24
N ASP A 179 -20.84 2.28 7.28
CA ASP A 179 -21.11 3.48 8.08
C ASP A 179 -21.97 4.52 7.34
N GLY A 180 -22.43 4.20 6.12
CA GLY A 180 -23.28 5.07 5.30
C GLY A 180 -22.55 6.23 4.64
N LYS A 181 -21.21 6.25 4.65
CA LYS A 181 -20.42 7.25 3.94
C LYS A 181 -20.00 6.75 2.57
N ASP A 182 -19.91 7.67 1.63
CA ASP A 182 -19.36 7.38 0.31
C ASP A 182 -17.84 7.51 0.31
N TYR A 183 -17.20 6.54 -0.34
CA TYR A 183 -15.76 6.42 -0.50
C TYR A 183 -15.45 6.28 -2.00
N PRO A 184 -15.12 7.38 -2.69
CA PRO A 184 -14.60 7.32 -4.06
C PRO A 184 -13.36 6.41 -4.12
N VAL A 185 -13.13 5.77 -5.26
CA VAL A 185 -11.87 5.02 -5.48
C VAL A 185 -10.69 6.00 -5.34
N PRO A 186 -9.60 5.63 -4.63
CA PRO A 186 -8.41 6.47 -4.54
C PRO A 186 -7.83 6.78 -5.91
N THR A 187 -7.45 8.02 -6.18
CA THR A 187 -6.90 8.40 -7.50
C THR A 187 -5.48 7.85 -7.71
N GLN A 188 -4.99 7.84 -8.97
CA GLN A 188 -3.60 7.47 -9.24
C GLN A 188 -2.61 8.32 -8.45
N GLU A 189 -2.84 9.63 -8.34
CA GLU A 189 -1.98 10.54 -7.58
C GLU A 189 -2.00 10.22 -6.08
N GLU A 190 -3.16 9.85 -5.53
CA GLU A 190 -3.27 9.44 -4.13
C GLU A 190 -2.49 8.15 -3.87
N ILE A 191 -2.58 7.18 -4.79
CA ILE A 191 -1.79 5.96 -4.70
C ILE A 191 -0.30 6.26 -4.88
N ALA A 192 0.08 7.15 -5.80
CA ALA A 192 1.47 7.54 -6.02
C ALA A 192 2.09 8.14 -4.75
N VAL A 193 1.37 9.03 -4.06
CA VAL A 193 1.75 9.57 -2.75
C VAL A 193 2.00 8.48 -1.73
N LEU A 194 1.06 7.53 -1.61
CA LEU A 194 1.22 6.42 -0.68
C LEU A 194 2.39 5.51 -1.08
N VAL A 195 2.61 5.28 -2.37
CA VAL A 195 3.75 4.49 -2.88
C VAL A 195 5.07 5.17 -2.52
N ALA A 196 5.18 6.49 -2.70
CA ALA A 196 6.37 7.24 -2.34
C ALA A 196 6.64 7.24 -0.83
N GLU A 197 5.59 7.36 0.00
CA GLU A 197 5.69 7.25 1.46
C GLU A 197 6.14 5.85 1.93
N ASN A 198 5.87 4.79 1.14
CA ASN A 198 6.23 3.41 1.43
C ASN A 198 7.38 2.86 0.56
N ARG A 199 8.16 3.73 -0.09
CA ARG A 199 9.06 3.36 -1.19
C ARG A 199 10.02 2.23 -0.84
N GLU A 200 10.66 2.27 0.32
CA GLU A 200 11.62 1.23 0.74
C GLU A 200 10.96 -0.14 0.86
N LEU A 201 9.78 -0.20 1.48
CA LEU A 201 9.02 -1.44 1.62
C LEU A 201 8.55 -1.95 0.24
N ILE A 202 8.04 -1.06 -0.60
CA ILE A 202 7.51 -1.43 -1.92
C ILE A 202 8.60 -1.95 -2.83
N GLU A 203 9.76 -1.29 -2.93
CA GLU A 203 10.86 -1.78 -3.77
C GLU A 203 11.35 -3.15 -3.29
N LYS A 204 11.54 -3.32 -1.98
CA LYS A 204 11.92 -4.62 -1.40
C LYS A 204 10.90 -5.70 -1.74
N LYS A 205 9.60 -5.40 -1.61
CA LYS A 205 8.54 -6.40 -1.84
C LYS A 205 8.30 -6.68 -3.32
N LYS A 206 8.49 -5.70 -4.19
CA LYS A 206 8.51 -5.87 -5.65
C LYS A 206 9.61 -6.83 -6.09
N GLU A 207 10.83 -6.70 -5.55
CA GLU A 207 11.92 -7.66 -5.78
C GLU A 207 11.61 -9.07 -5.26
N GLN A 208 10.74 -9.19 -4.26
CA GLN A 208 10.25 -10.44 -3.68
C GLN A 208 9.02 -11.02 -4.40
N GLY A 209 8.54 -10.38 -5.49
CA GLY A 209 7.44 -10.90 -6.32
C GLY A 209 6.07 -10.27 -6.07
N PHE A 210 5.95 -9.29 -5.18
CA PHE A 210 4.70 -8.55 -4.95
C PHE A 210 4.50 -7.49 -6.04
N THR A 211 4.10 -7.95 -7.23
CA THR A 211 4.03 -7.14 -8.47
C THR A 211 2.61 -6.86 -8.93
N LYS A 212 1.58 -7.34 -8.22
CA LYS A 212 0.18 -7.11 -8.58
C LYS A 212 -0.47 -6.12 -7.62
N LEU A 213 -0.97 -5.00 -8.16
CA LEU A 213 -1.78 -4.04 -7.42
C LEU A 213 -3.16 -4.64 -7.16
N LEU A 214 -3.73 -4.41 -5.99
CA LEU A 214 -5.11 -4.75 -5.69
C LEU A 214 -5.81 -3.60 -4.96
N LEU A 215 -6.87 -3.06 -5.57
CA LEU A 215 -7.78 -2.06 -5.02
C LEU A 215 -8.98 -2.78 -4.42
N VAL A 216 -9.06 -2.78 -3.09
CA VAL A 216 -10.07 -3.56 -2.37
C VAL A 216 -11.10 -2.62 -1.74
N PRO A 217 -12.39 -2.77 -2.09
CA PRO A 217 -13.49 -1.95 -1.57
C PRO A 217 -13.87 -2.37 -0.15
N PHE A 218 -12.93 -2.24 0.79
CA PHE A 218 -13.03 -2.78 2.14
C PHE A 218 -14.26 -2.29 2.94
N GLY A 219 -14.62 -1.02 2.77
CA GLY A 219 -15.62 -0.35 3.58
C GLY A 219 -17.06 -0.80 3.34
N MET A 220 -17.34 -1.37 2.16
CA MET A 220 -18.69 -1.82 1.81
C MET A 220 -19.08 -3.10 2.56
N LYS A 221 -20.36 -3.47 2.49
CA LYS A 221 -20.83 -4.77 2.96
C LYS A 221 -20.17 -5.90 2.18
N LEU A 222 -19.58 -6.87 2.87
CA LEU A 222 -18.95 -8.04 2.27
C LEU A 222 -19.91 -8.79 1.33
N GLU A 223 -21.18 -8.86 1.67
CA GLU A 223 -22.26 -9.45 0.85
C GLU A 223 -22.29 -8.88 -0.59
N TYR A 224 -22.07 -7.58 -0.77
CA TYR A 224 -22.10 -6.97 -2.10
C TYR A 224 -20.94 -7.44 -2.97
N LEU A 225 -19.76 -7.64 -2.38
CA LEU A 225 -18.61 -8.17 -3.09
C LEU A 225 -18.77 -9.68 -3.40
N ILE A 226 -19.45 -10.42 -2.53
CA ILE A 226 -19.84 -11.81 -2.79
C ILE A 226 -20.78 -11.89 -4.00
N HIS A 227 -21.79 -11.02 -4.06
CA HIS A 227 -22.71 -10.95 -5.20
C HIS A 227 -21.98 -10.55 -6.49
N ALA A 228 -21.08 -9.56 -6.44
CA ALA A 228 -20.26 -9.21 -7.60
C ALA A 228 -19.46 -10.44 -8.12
N TYR A 229 -18.86 -11.22 -7.23
CA TYR A 229 -18.15 -12.43 -7.66
C TYR A 229 -19.08 -13.49 -8.25
N GLN A 230 -20.27 -13.66 -7.67
CA GLN A 230 -21.30 -14.55 -8.21
C GLN A 230 -21.71 -14.15 -9.64
N ASP A 231 -21.93 -12.87 -9.88
CA ASP A 231 -22.33 -12.34 -11.19
C ASP A 231 -21.22 -12.54 -12.23
N VAL A 232 -19.97 -12.28 -11.85
CA VAL A 232 -18.79 -12.49 -12.71
C VAL A 232 -18.62 -13.96 -13.08
N ILE A 233 -18.67 -14.89 -12.12
CA ILE A 233 -18.58 -16.34 -12.41
C ILE A 233 -19.70 -16.77 -13.36
N THR A 234 -20.93 -16.27 -13.15
CA THR A 234 -22.09 -16.61 -13.97
C THR A 234 -21.91 -16.10 -15.41
N LYS A 235 -21.53 -14.84 -15.59
CA LYS A 235 -21.21 -14.23 -16.90
C LYS A 235 -20.13 -15.01 -17.65
N HIS A 236 -19.06 -15.41 -16.96
CA HIS A 236 -18.00 -16.23 -17.56
C HIS A 236 -18.50 -17.62 -17.96
N LYS A 237 -19.39 -18.25 -17.17
CA LYS A 237 -20.02 -19.52 -17.57
C LYS A 237 -20.89 -19.36 -18.81
N GLU A 238 -21.75 -18.34 -18.85
CA GLU A 238 -22.67 -18.07 -19.97
C GLU A 238 -21.93 -17.85 -21.29
N THR A 239 -20.72 -17.28 -21.22
CA THR A 239 -19.87 -17.02 -22.38
C THR A 239 -18.88 -18.16 -22.69
N ASN A 240 -18.98 -19.31 -22.00
CA ASN A 240 -18.08 -20.46 -22.11
C ASN A 240 -16.60 -20.12 -21.82
N LYS A 241 -16.39 -19.21 -20.88
CA LYS A 241 -15.11 -18.62 -20.46
C LYS A 241 -14.81 -18.84 -18.98
N LEU A 242 -15.23 -20.00 -18.45
CA LEU A 242 -14.97 -20.37 -17.07
C LEU A 242 -14.02 -21.57 -17.05
N PHE A 243 -12.75 -21.33 -16.73
CA PHE A 243 -11.69 -22.33 -16.75
C PHE A 243 -10.99 -22.47 -15.39
N THR A 244 -10.31 -23.60 -15.16
CA THR A 244 -9.35 -23.73 -14.05
C THR A 244 -8.13 -22.85 -14.31
N ALA A 245 -7.54 -22.29 -13.25
CA ALA A 245 -6.19 -21.73 -13.33
C ALA A 245 -5.17 -22.78 -13.78
N LYS A 246 -4.32 -22.39 -14.74
CA LYS A 246 -3.16 -23.16 -15.17
C LYS A 246 -2.22 -23.46 -14.02
N LYS A 247 -1.58 -24.64 -14.05
CA LYS A 247 -0.50 -25.00 -13.13
C LYS A 247 0.71 -24.11 -13.36
N ASP A 248 1.08 -23.87 -14.62
CA ASP A 248 2.12 -22.92 -15.00
C ASP A 248 1.53 -21.86 -15.93
N ALA A 249 1.27 -20.67 -15.37
CA ALA A 249 0.74 -19.54 -16.14
C ALA A 249 1.66 -19.14 -17.31
N SER A 250 2.95 -19.51 -17.26
CA SER A 250 3.91 -19.22 -18.33
C SER A 250 3.96 -20.28 -19.44
N ASP A 251 3.32 -21.44 -19.27
CA ASP A 251 3.26 -22.47 -20.31
C ASP A 251 2.12 -22.16 -21.32
N PRO A 252 2.45 -21.75 -22.56
CA PRO A 252 1.44 -21.49 -23.57
C PRO A 252 0.75 -22.78 -24.06
N ASN A 253 1.34 -23.95 -23.83
CA ASN A 253 0.81 -25.23 -24.29
C ASN A 253 -0.12 -25.90 -23.28
N GLU A 254 -0.12 -25.44 -22.02
CA GLU A 254 -1.07 -25.93 -21.03
C GLU A 254 -2.49 -25.58 -21.46
N LYS A 255 -3.34 -26.60 -21.61
CA LYS A 255 -4.71 -26.46 -22.08
C LYS A 255 -5.59 -25.91 -20.96
N LEU A 256 -6.42 -24.94 -21.29
CA LEU A 256 -7.51 -24.51 -20.42
C LEU A 256 -8.51 -25.65 -20.23
N VAL A 257 -8.86 -25.94 -18.97
CA VAL A 257 -9.86 -26.96 -18.63
C VAL A 257 -11.13 -26.24 -18.21
N PRO A 258 -12.26 -26.43 -18.94
CA PRO A 258 -13.52 -25.77 -18.61
C PRO A 258 -14.07 -26.30 -17.28
N LEU A 259 -14.76 -25.43 -16.57
CA LEU A 259 -15.45 -25.75 -15.33
C LEU A 259 -16.96 -25.76 -15.53
N GLU A 260 -17.60 -26.67 -14.80
CA GLU A 260 -19.04 -26.65 -14.63
C GLU A 260 -19.43 -25.72 -13.48
N LEU A 261 -20.64 -25.17 -13.56
CA LEU A 261 -21.19 -24.26 -12.57
C LEU A 261 -22.56 -24.77 -12.10
N ASP A 262 -22.81 -24.70 -10.80
CA ASP A 262 -24.17 -24.74 -10.26
C ASP A 262 -24.78 -23.34 -10.37
N GLU A 263 -25.53 -23.10 -11.44
CA GLU A 263 -26.20 -21.82 -11.70
C GLU A 263 -27.24 -21.45 -10.63
N SER A 264 -27.72 -22.42 -9.83
CA SER A 264 -28.64 -22.13 -8.73
C SER A 264 -27.93 -21.62 -7.47
N LYS A 265 -26.63 -21.91 -7.33
CA LYS A 265 -25.80 -21.48 -6.22
C LYS A 265 -24.33 -21.35 -6.64
N PRO A 266 -23.95 -20.33 -7.43
CA PRO A 266 -22.59 -20.22 -7.95
C PRO A 266 -21.54 -19.95 -6.87
N VAL A 267 -21.97 -19.34 -5.75
CA VAL A 267 -21.15 -19.12 -4.56
C VAL A 267 -21.88 -19.66 -3.33
N TRP A 268 -21.21 -20.56 -2.61
CA TRP A 268 -21.66 -21.02 -1.29
C TRP A 268 -20.96 -20.23 -0.20
N VAL A 269 -21.74 -19.70 0.74
CA VAL A 269 -21.26 -18.89 1.85
C VAL A 269 -21.66 -19.57 3.16
N TRP A 270 -20.70 -19.73 4.06
CA TRP A 270 -20.94 -20.23 5.40
C TRP A 270 -21.83 -19.27 6.19
N ASP A 271 -22.78 -19.82 6.97
CA ASP A 271 -23.80 -19.06 7.70
C ASP A 271 -23.21 -18.04 8.70
N GLN A 272 -21.99 -18.26 9.18
CA GLN A 272 -21.31 -17.31 10.08
C GLN A 272 -20.91 -16.00 9.40
N TYR A 273 -20.88 -15.93 8.07
CA TYR A 273 -20.62 -14.68 7.35
C TYR A 273 -21.81 -13.72 7.38
N ASP A 274 -23.02 -14.17 7.72
CA ASP A 274 -24.23 -13.34 7.69
C ASP A 274 -24.06 -12.07 8.54
N ASN A 275 -23.96 -10.94 7.83
CA ASN A 275 -23.68 -9.61 8.36
C ASN A 275 -22.48 -9.54 9.33
N ALA A 276 -21.53 -10.47 9.22
CA ALA A 276 -20.45 -10.63 10.19
C ALA A 276 -19.49 -9.43 10.24
N ASP A 277 -19.28 -8.82 9.09
CA ASP A 277 -18.50 -7.61 8.90
C ASP A 277 -19.18 -6.36 9.49
N ILE A 278 -20.50 -6.39 9.64
CA ILE A 278 -21.31 -5.30 10.22
C ILE A 278 -21.47 -5.47 11.74
N ASN A 279 -21.79 -6.68 12.20
CA ASN A 279 -22.13 -6.95 13.59
C ASN A 279 -20.92 -7.29 14.48
N GLY A 280 -19.70 -7.23 13.93
CA GLY A 280 -18.45 -7.48 14.64
C GLY A 280 -18.16 -8.95 14.93
N LYS A 281 -18.89 -9.89 14.33
CA LYS A 281 -18.56 -11.33 14.40
C LYS A 281 -17.33 -11.68 13.58
N LEU A 282 -16.98 -10.87 12.59
CA LEU A 282 -15.73 -10.92 11.83
C LEU A 282 -14.84 -9.74 12.28
N VAL A 283 -13.61 -10.05 12.68
CA VAL A 283 -12.59 -9.05 13.01
C VAL A 283 -11.43 -9.16 12.03
N TYR A 284 -10.75 -8.04 11.83
CA TYR A 284 -9.72 -7.83 10.82
C TYR A 284 -8.38 -7.51 11.48
N HIS A 285 -7.31 -7.96 10.84
CA HIS A 285 -5.93 -7.82 11.29
C HIS A 285 -5.71 -8.29 12.74
N PRO A 286 -6.13 -9.52 13.10
CA PRO A 286 -5.83 -10.08 14.41
C PRO A 286 -4.32 -10.31 14.57
N GLU A 287 -3.79 -10.06 15.76
CA GLU A 287 -2.40 -10.45 16.11
C GLU A 287 -2.34 -11.93 16.54
N LYS A 288 -3.47 -12.47 17.00
CA LYS A 288 -3.61 -13.90 17.33
C LYS A 288 -5.05 -14.36 17.21
N PHE A 289 -5.23 -15.65 16.97
CA PHE A 289 -6.55 -16.27 16.96
C PHE A 289 -6.98 -16.70 18.36
N ASP A 290 -7.37 -15.71 19.16
CA ASP A 290 -7.96 -15.88 20.49
C ASP A 290 -9.34 -15.23 20.57
N LYS A 291 -10.31 -15.94 21.16
CA LYS A 291 -11.71 -15.49 21.23
C LYS A 291 -11.91 -14.14 21.93
N LYS A 292 -11.03 -13.77 22.87
CA LYS A 292 -11.16 -12.54 23.67
C LYS A 292 -10.02 -11.56 23.44
N ASP A 293 -8.82 -12.07 23.15
CA ASP A 293 -7.59 -11.30 23.12
C ASP A 293 -6.98 -11.26 21.71
N HIS A 294 -7.79 -11.33 20.65
CA HIS A 294 -7.30 -11.37 19.27
C HIS A 294 -6.59 -10.08 18.82
N GLN A 295 -6.81 -8.95 19.49
CA GLN A 295 -6.31 -7.59 19.13
C GLN A 295 -6.76 -7.05 17.75
N GLY A 296 -7.39 -7.88 16.92
CA GLY A 296 -8.05 -7.45 15.68
C GLY A 296 -9.20 -6.46 15.92
N LYS A 297 -9.55 -5.71 14.87
CA LYS A 297 -10.56 -4.64 14.88
C LYS A 297 -11.76 -5.01 14.02
N THR A 298 -12.94 -4.51 14.37
CA THR A 298 -14.13 -4.59 13.51
C THR A 298 -13.99 -3.67 12.30
N LYS A 299 -14.76 -3.93 11.23
CA LYS A 299 -14.80 -3.06 10.04
C LYS A 299 -15.20 -1.63 10.40
N GLY A 300 -16.18 -1.47 11.30
CA GLY A 300 -16.62 -0.15 11.78
C GLY A 300 -15.51 0.65 12.48
N GLU A 301 -14.69 0.00 13.33
CA GLU A 301 -13.54 0.65 13.98
C GLU A 301 -12.46 1.06 12.96
N LEU A 302 -12.24 0.26 11.91
CA LEU A 302 -11.29 0.57 10.85
C LEU A 302 -11.78 1.73 9.96
N LEU A 303 -13.07 1.79 9.64
CA LEU A 303 -13.65 2.90 8.87
C LEU A 303 -13.54 4.24 9.61
N GLN A 304 -13.66 4.23 10.95
CA GLN A 304 -13.45 5.42 11.78
C GLN A 304 -12.01 5.93 11.75
N GLN A 305 -11.03 5.09 11.40
CA GLN A 305 -9.63 5.46 11.22
C GLN A 305 -9.33 6.03 9.82
N GLY A 306 -10.34 6.17 8.96
CA GLY A 306 -10.23 6.95 7.72
C GLY A 306 -9.97 6.15 6.44
N GLY A 307 -10.47 4.91 6.33
CA GLY A 307 -10.27 4.10 5.11
C GLY A 307 -11.48 3.28 4.69
N GLY A 308 -12.06 3.59 3.52
CA GLY A 308 -13.02 2.73 2.81
C GLY A 308 -12.36 1.79 1.79
N TRP A 309 -11.12 2.06 1.42
CA TRP A 309 -10.36 1.26 0.45
C TRP A 309 -9.10 0.71 1.08
N SER A 310 -8.74 -0.53 0.73
CA SER A 310 -7.41 -1.08 0.99
C SER A 310 -6.64 -1.15 -0.31
N ILE A 311 -5.41 -0.64 -0.31
CA ILE A 311 -4.51 -0.66 -1.46
C ILE A 311 -3.39 -1.64 -1.13
N LEU A 312 -3.29 -2.72 -1.90
CA LEU A 312 -2.38 -3.83 -1.62
C LEU A 312 -1.46 -4.11 -2.80
N LEU A 313 -0.27 -4.63 -2.50
CA LEU A 313 0.52 -5.41 -3.43
C LEU A 313 0.42 -6.89 -3.06
N ILE A 314 0.19 -7.75 -4.04
CA ILE A 314 0.13 -9.20 -3.90
C ILE A 314 1.06 -9.88 -4.90
N GLU A 315 1.43 -11.13 -4.61
CA GLU A 315 2.03 -12.02 -5.60
C GLU A 315 0.93 -12.49 -6.59
N ASP A 316 1.23 -12.56 -7.89
CA ASP A 316 0.30 -13.16 -8.86
C ASP A 316 0.38 -14.69 -8.80
N MET A 317 -0.36 -15.25 -7.84
CA MET A 317 -0.32 -16.65 -7.49
C MET A 317 -1.75 -17.22 -7.46
N PRO A 318 -2.39 -17.50 -8.61
CA PRO A 318 -3.77 -18.00 -8.66
C PRO A 318 -3.93 -19.40 -8.05
N ASN A 319 -2.83 -20.15 -7.96
CA ASN A 319 -2.74 -21.41 -7.24
C ASN A 319 -1.68 -21.28 -6.14
N ILE A 320 -2.08 -21.41 -4.88
CA ILE A 320 -1.12 -21.53 -3.77
C ILE A 320 -0.29 -22.81 -4.00
N PRO A 321 1.05 -22.74 -3.98
CA PRO A 321 1.90 -23.90 -4.21
C PRO A 321 1.66 -24.94 -3.11
N GLU A 322 1.55 -26.19 -3.52
CA GLU A 322 1.48 -27.33 -2.60
C GLU A 322 2.85 -27.63 -2.01
N ILE A 323 3.82 -27.87 -2.89
CA ILE A 323 5.23 -28.18 -2.63
C ILE A 323 6.09 -27.40 -3.63
N ASP A 324 7.39 -27.34 -3.38
CA ASP A 324 8.38 -26.63 -4.20
C ASP A 324 8.11 -25.11 -4.37
N PRO A 325 7.93 -24.35 -3.27
CA PRO A 325 7.78 -22.90 -3.38
C PRO A 325 8.99 -22.26 -4.06
N LYS A 326 8.76 -21.24 -4.89
CA LYS A 326 9.85 -20.50 -5.52
C LYS A 326 10.51 -19.58 -4.49
N THR A 327 11.81 -19.35 -4.63
CA THR A 327 12.50 -18.29 -3.89
C THR A 327 12.72 -17.11 -4.82
N ILE A 328 12.17 -15.95 -4.46
CA ILE A 328 12.16 -14.72 -5.24
C ILE A 328 12.67 -13.59 -4.34
N GLY A 329 13.68 -12.85 -4.79
CA GLY A 329 14.26 -11.76 -3.98
C GLY A 329 14.76 -12.21 -2.59
N GLY A 330 15.25 -13.44 -2.46
CA GLY A 330 15.71 -14.02 -1.19
C GLY A 330 14.60 -14.43 -0.21
N ARG A 331 13.33 -14.32 -0.62
CA ARG A 331 12.14 -14.79 0.13
C ARG A 331 11.59 -16.05 -0.54
N THR A 332 11.37 -17.11 0.23
CA THR A 332 10.66 -18.30 -0.24
C THR A 332 9.15 -18.06 -0.18
N GLN A 333 8.41 -18.40 -1.23
CA GLN A 333 6.95 -18.28 -1.25
C GLN A 333 6.32 -19.17 -0.16
N ILE A 334 5.18 -18.73 0.39
CA ILE A 334 4.45 -19.54 1.37
C ILE A 334 3.65 -20.61 0.64
N ASP A 335 3.82 -21.86 1.07
CA ASP A 335 3.18 -23.05 0.51
C ASP A 335 2.29 -23.77 1.54
N ALA A 336 1.42 -24.65 1.04
CA ALA A 336 0.48 -25.43 1.85
C ALA A 336 1.18 -26.45 2.80
N PHE A 337 2.37 -26.93 2.43
CA PHE A 337 3.17 -27.85 3.23
C PHE A 337 4.23 -27.14 4.10
N GLY A 338 4.16 -25.81 4.19
CA GLY A 338 5.01 -25.04 5.09
C GLY A 338 6.52 -25.24 4.89
N ASN A 339 6.98 -25.52 3.66
CA ASN A 339 8.40 -25.62 3.33
C ASN A 339 9.13 -24.31 3.68
N ALA A 340 8.50 -23.16 3.43
CA ALA A 340 8.99 -21.84 3.88
C ALA A 340 9.13 -21.72 5.41
N MET A 341 8.41 -22.56 6.16
CA MET A 341 8.24 -22.53 7.60
C MET A 341 8.88 -23.73 8.31
N GLU A 342 9.65 -24.58 7.63
CA GLU A 342 10.13 -25.87 8.16
C GLU A 342 10.78 -25.73 9.55
N LYS A 343 11.62 -24.70 9.73
CA LYS A 343 12.28 -24.39 11.01
C LYS A 343 11.30 -23.98 12.12
N PHE A 344 10.17 -23.40 11.75
CA PHE A 344 9.12 -22.96 12.67
C PHE A 344 8.24 -24.13 13.13
N LEU A 345 7.94 -25.08 12.23
CA LEU A 345 6.96 -26.14 12.46
C LEU A 345 7.44 -27.27 13.36
N SER A 346 8.71 -27.27 13.79
CA SER A 346 9.27 -28.26 14.72
C SER A 346 9.06 -29.71 14.28
N GLY A 347 9.22 -29.99 12.98
CA GLY A 347 9.06 -31.33 12.40
C GLY A 347 7.64 -31.72 11.99
N LYS A 348 6.70 -30.76 11.94
CA LYS A 348 5.38 -30.95 11.34
C LYS A 348 5.39 -30.47 9.88
N GLU A 349 4.64 -31.14 9.02
CA GLU A 349 4.65 -30.91 7.56
C GLU A 349 3.51 -30.01 7.05
N VAL A 350 2.48 -29.73 7.85
CA VAL A 350 1.31 -28.94 7.41
C VAL A 350 1.02 -27.87 8.43
N PRO A 351 1.18 -26.57 8.13
CA PRO A 351 0.92 -25.50 9.09
C PRO A 351 -0.57 -25.36 9.44
N THR A 352 -0.83 -24.91 10.67
CA THR A 352 -2.15 -24.42 11.08
C THR A 352 -2.33 -22.95 10.72
N PRO A 353 -3.56 -22.42 10.64
CA PRO A 353 -3.78 -20.98 10.51
C PRO A 353 -3.02 -20.15 11.56
N LYS A 354 -3.01 -20.60 12.82
CA LYS A 354 -2.22 -19.95 13.91
C LYS A 354 -0.74 -19.87 13.61
N GLU A 355 -0.17 -20.94 13.06
CA GLU A 355 1.25 -20.98 12.73
C GLU A 355 1.59 -20.08 11.54
N TYR A 356 0.72 -20.02 10.52
CA TYR A 356 0.88 -19.06 9.42
C TYR A 356 0.86 -17.61 9.90
N LEU A 357 -0.11 -17.24 10.74
CA LEU A 357 -0.21 -15.88 11.28
C LEU A 357 1.05 -15.51 12.08
N SER A 358 1.44 -16.39 13.02
CA SER A 358 2.63 -16.16 13.83
C SER A 358 3.91 -16.09 12.99
N PHE A 359 4.00 -16.85 11.90
CA PHE A 359 5.18 -16.88 11.05
C PHE A 359 5.43 -15.56 10.33
N LEU A 360 4.38 -14.91 9.81
CA LEU A 360 4.51 -13.61 9.14
C LEU A 360 5.13 -12.55 10.05
N ASP A 361 4.81 -12.58 11.35
CA ASP A 361 5.30 -11.59 12.33
C ASP A 361 6.75 -11.83 12.76
N HIS A 362 7.23 -13.08 12.73
CA HIS A 362 8.50 -13.46 13.37
C HIS A 362 9.70 -13.56 12.42
N TYR A 363 9.46 -13.63 11.11
CA TYR A 363 10.53 -13.85 10.13
C TYR A 363 10.83 -12.60 9.31
N GLU A 364 12.08 -12.16 9.35
CA GLU A 364 12.55 -10.91 8.72
C GLU A 364 12.22 -10.81 7.22
N ALA A 365 12.31 -11.93 6.50
CA ALA A 365 11.99 -11.98 5.07
C ALA A 365 10.53 -11.60 4.76
N TYR A 366 9.62 -11.77 5.72
CA TYR A 366 8.17 -11.56 5.62
C TYR A 366 7.72 -10.23 6.23
N GLN A 367 8.63 -9.42 6.78
CA GLN A 367 8.28 -8.12 7.37
C GLN A 367 7.51 -7.23 6.39
N GLY A 368 6.44 -6.61 6.90
CA GLY A 368 5.54 -5.75 6.12
C GLY A 368 4.42 -6.51 5.38
N GLU A 369 4.42 -7.84 5.43
CA GLU A 369 3.33 -8.65 4.93
C GLU A 369 2.25 -8.90 5.99
N GLN A 370 1.03 -9.08 5.52
CA GLN A 370 -0.13 -9.46 6.32
C GLN A 370 -0.95 -10.51 5.59
N GLY A 371 -1.74 -11.30 6.32
CA GLY A 371 -2.71 -12.19 5.69
C GLY A 371 -3.76 -11.43 4.89
N MET A 372 -4.23 -12.05 3.81
CA MET A 372 -5.40 -11.55 3.08
C MET A 372 -6.68 -11.70 3.91
N THR A 373 -7.62 -10.78 3.69
CA THR A 373 -9.01 -10.80 4.20
C THR A 373 -9.96 -11.42 3.17
N PRO A 374 -11.22 -11.72 3.53
CA PRO A 374 -12.22 -12.16 2.56
C PRO A 374 -12.41 -11.20 1.39
N GLU A 375 -12.40 -9.89 1.65
CA GLU A 375 -12.51 -8.85 0.63
C GLU A 375 -11.31 -8.87 -0.33
N ASP A 376 -10.09 -9.04 0.20
CA ASP A 376 -8.88 -9.14 -0.62
C ASP A 376 -8.95 -10.38 -1.53
N GLN A 377 -9.37 -11.52 -0.97
CA GLN A 377 -9.48 -12.78 -1.71
C GLN A 377 -10.53 -12.69 -2.83
N LEU A 378 -11.69 -12.10 -2.54
CA LEU A 378 -12.76 -11.92 -3.54
C LEU A 378 -12.34 -10.96 -4.65
N MET A 379 -11.72 -9.83 -4.32
CA MET A 379 -11.22 -8.91 -5.34
C MET A 379 -10.12 -9.52 -6.19
N TYR A 380 -9.24 -10.35 -5.61
CA TYR A 380 -8.25 -11.06 -6.40
C TYR A 380 -8.91 -12.08 -7.34
N ALA A 381 -9.90 -12.84 -6.84
CA ALA A 381 -10.64 -13.80 -7.65
C ALA A 381 -11.39 -13.15 -8.81
N ILE A 382 -12.10 -12.05 -8.55
CA ILE A 382 -12.81 -11.26 -9.58
C ILE A 382 -11.82 -10.74 -10.61
N SER A 383 -10.76 -10.07 -10.16
CA SER A 383 -9.79 -9.45 -11.06
C SER A 383 -9.09 -10.49 -11.92
N HIS A 384 -8.67 -11.62 -11.33
CA HIS A 384 -8.03 -12.69 -12.07
C HIS A 384 -8.97 -13.33 -13.10
N LEU A 385 -10.25 -13.52 -12.75
CA LEU A 385 -11.24 -14.12 -13.65
C LEU A 385 -11.52 -13.22 -14.86
N GLU A 386 -11.77 -11.92 -14.64
CA GLU A 386 -12.00 -10.97 -15.74
C GLU A 386 -10.75 -10.79 -16.63
N GLU A 387 -9.55 -10.93 -16.06
CA GLU A 387 -8.30 -10.82 -16.82
C GLU A 387 -7.95 -12.08 -17.64
N THR A 388 -8.37 -13.27 -17.17
CA THR A 388 -7.78 -14.54 -17.65
C THR A 388 -8.77 -15.63 -18.00
N ASP A 389 -10.07 -15.41 -17.78
CA ASP A 389 -11.14 -16.41 -17.91
C ASP A 389 -10.95 -17.62 -16.94
N GLN A 390 -10.10 -17.51 -15.91
CA GLN A 390 -9.73 -18.60 -15.00
C GLN A 390 -10.15 -18.33 -13.55
N VAL A 391 -10.64 -19.35 -12.85
CA VAL A 391 -10.87 -19.30 -11.40
C VAL A 391 -9.57 -19.61 -10.65
N ILE A 392 -9.40 -18.96 -9.50
CA ILE A 392 -8.31 -19.25 -8.57
C ILE A 392 -8.71 -20.34 -7.57
N ASP A 393 -7.73 -20.96 -6.92
CA ASP A 393 -7.93 -21.88 -5.78
C ASP A 393 -8.85 -23.08 -6.08
N ASP A 394 -8.75 -23.64 -7.28
CA ASP A 394 -9.39 -24.90 -7.61
C ASP A 394 -8.71 -26.06 -6.88
N TYR A 395 -9.16 -26.33 -5.66
CA TYR A 395 -8.49 -27.25 -4.73
C TYR A 395 -8.52 -28.72 -5.18
N GLN A 396 -9.46 -29.08 -6.07
CA GLN A 396 -9.51 -30.41 -6.72
C GLN A 396 -8.79 -30.43 -8.07
N GLY A 397 -8.20 -29.30 -8.45
CA GLY A 397 -7.36 -29.10 -9.62
C GLY A 397 -5.92 -28.80 -9.20
N ASN A 398 -5.42 -27.63 -9.62
CA ASN A 398 -4.04 -27.20 -9.39
C ASN A 398 -3.88 -26.32 -8.14
N GLY A 399 -4.99 -25.89 -7.54
CA GLY A 399 -5.00 -24.92 -6.44
C GLY A 399 -5.03 -25.58 -5.07
N LYS A 400 -5.07 -24.72 -4.05
CA LYS A 400 -5.30 -25.09 -2.65
C LYS A 400 -6.31 -24.12 -2.04
N ILE A 401 -6.87 -24.50 -0.92
CA ILE A 401 -7.75 -23.67 -0.13
C ILE A 401 -6.95 -22.51 0.47
N SER A 402 -7.45 -21.29 0.30
CA SER A 402 -6.81 -20.07 0.79
C SER A 402 -7.38 -19.68 2.15
N TYR A 403 -6.61 -19.91 3.22
CA TYR A 403 -6.88 -19.33 4.53
C TYR A 403 -6.68 -17.81 4.49
N GLN A 404 -7.70 -17.07 4.89
CA GLN A 404 -7.71 -15.61 4.97
C GLN A 404 -7.33 -15.18 6.39
N ILE A 405 -6.09 -15.44 6.78
CA ILE A 405 -5.58 -15.19 8.14
C ILE A 405 -5.56 -13.69 8.52
N GLY A 406 -5.82 -12.79 7.56
CA GLY A 406 -6.04 -11.37 7.81
C GLY A 406 -7.37 -11.08 8.51
N ALA A 407 -8.23 -12.08 8.71
CA ALA A 407 -9.47 -11.96 9.46
C ALA A 407 -9.76 -13.20 10.32
N TYR A 408 -10.68 -13.06 11.27
CA TYR A 408 -11.01 -14.09 12.25
C TYR A 408 -12.47 -13.98 12.70
N PHE A 409 -13.11 -15.11 12.97
CA PHE A 409 -14.44 -15.17 13.59
C PHE A 409 -14.31 -15.54 15.08
N PRO A 410 -14.23 -14.58 16.03
CA PRO A 410 -14.03 -14.91 17.45
C PRO A 410 -15.17 -15.72 18.04
N SER A 411 -16.38 -15.54 17.51
CA SER A 411 -17.59 -16.20 18.00
C SER A 411 -17.54 -17.73 17.80
N SER A 412 -17.17 -18.17 16.59
CA SER A 412 -17.06 -19.57 16.18
C SER A 412 -15.66 -20.16 16.40
N GLY A 413 -14.64 -19.32 16.54
CA GLY A 413 -13.25 -19.75 16.61
C GLY A 413 -12.63 -20.08 15.25
N GLY A 414 -13.30 -19.71 14.14
CA GLY A 414 -12.88 -20.05 12.79
C GLY A 414 -12.05 -18.97 12.08
N VAL A 415 -11.14 -19.39 11.21
CA VAL A 415 -10.48 -18.52 10.22
C VAL A 415 -11.24 -18.62 8.90
N PRO A 416 -11.53 -17.50 8.22
CA PRO A 416 -12.19 -17.55 6.92
C PRO A 416 -11.31 -18.26 5.88
N GLY A 417 -11.95 -18.98 4.95
CA GLY A 417 -11.27 -19.71 3.88
C GLY A 417 -12.03 -19.64 2.57
N ALA A 418 -11.34 -19.75 1.44
CA ALA A 418 -11.96 -19.73 0.11
C ALA A 418 -11.30 -20.69 -0.87
N TYR A 419 -12.10 -21.23 -1.79
CA TYR A 419 -11.66 -22.09 -2.86
C TYR A 419 -12.76 -22.31 -3.90
N TRP A 420 -12.40 -22.87 -5.05
CA TRP A 420 -13.36 -23.43 -6.01
C TRP A 420 -13.56 -24.93 -5.78
N TYR A 421 -14.82 -25.38 -5.62
CA TYR A 421 -15.14 -26.79 -5.41
C TYR A 421 -15.81 -27.41 -6.63
N ARG A 422 -15.08 -28.26 -7.38
CA ARG A 422 -15.62 -28.97 -8.55
C ARG A 422 -16.78 -29.91 -8.21
N GLY A 423 -16.75 -30.57 -7.05
CA GLY A 423 -17.79 -31.52 -6.62
C GLY A 423 -19.18 -30.90 -6.53
N PHE A 424 -19.28 -29.65 -6.05
CA PHE A 424 -20.53 -28.88 -6.06
C PHE A 424 -20.59 -27.81 -7.14
N ARG A 425 -19.54 -27.65 -7.96
CA ARG A 425 -19.47 -26.73 -9.09
C ARG A 425 -19.70 -25.27 -8.68
N GLN A 426 -19.13 -24.86 -7.56
CA GLN A 426 -19.35 -23.53 -7.00
C GLN A 426 -18.10 -23.03 -6.28
N ALA A 427 -17.97 -21.71 -6.15
CA ALA A 427 -17.00 -21.11 -5.24
C ALA A 427 -17.46 -21.27 -3.79
N TYR A 428 -16.53 -21.40 -2.87
CA TYR A 428 -16.78 -21.57 -1.44
C TYR A 428 -16.16 -20.43 -0.65
N LEU A 429 -16.93 -19.85 0.26
CA LEU A 429 -16.47 -19.05 1.39
C LEU A 429 -16.88 -19.78 2.67
N TYR A 430 -15.91 -20.30 3.41
CA TYR A 430 -16.15 -21.11 4.60
C TYR A 430 -15.29 -20.65 5.78
N GLY A 431 -15.35 -21.36 6.90
CA GLY A 431 -14.42 -21.15 8.00
C GLY A 431 -13.87 -22.47 8.53
N ASP A 432 -12.62 -22.41 8.99
CA ASP A 432 -11.88 -23.58 9.47
C ASP A 432 -11.36 -23.35 10.89
N ASP A 433 -11.12 -24.44 11.64
CA ASP A 433 -10.56 -24.32 12.98
C ASP A 433 -9.12 -23.79 12.92
N VAL A 434 -8.83 -22.81 13.77
CA VAL A 434 -7.53 -22.14 13.87
C VAL A 434 -6.35 -23.07 14.18
N GLY A 435 -6.62 -24.26 14.72
CA GLY A 435 -5.65 -25.30 15.05
C GLY A 435 -5.67 -26.50 14.10
N ASP A 436 -6.51 -26.49 13.06
CA ASP A 436 -6.59 -27.61 12.12
C ASP A 436 -5.38 -27.65 11.18
N ARG A 437 -4.95 -28.87 10.85
CA ARG A 437 -3.89 -29.14 9.87
C ARG A 437 -4.50 -29.86 8.70
N ASN A 438 -4.60 -29.15 7.59
CA ASN A 438 -5.18 -29.65 6.36
C ASN A 438 -4.20 -29.39 5.21
N ASP A 439 -3.73 -30.46 4.59
CA ASP A 439 -2.76 -30.46 3.48
C ASP A 439 -3.34 -29.87 2.17
N ASN A 440 -4.64 -29.57 2.17
CA ASN A 440 -5.31 -28.86 1.10
C ASN A 440 -5.36 -27.35 1.33
N CYS A 441 -4.82 -26.83 2.44
CA CYS A 441 -4.92 -25.43 2.80
C CYS A 441 -3.55 -24.74 2.86
N GLY A 442 -3.50 -23.49 2.42
CA GLY A 442 -2.35 -22.61 2.57
C GLY A 442 -2.80 -21.16 2.73
N VAL A 443 -1.86 -20.22 2.62
CA VAL A 443 -2.14 -18.79 2.80
C VAL A 443 -1.53 -17.97 1.67
N ARG A 444 -2.21 -16.87 1.34
CA ARG A 444 -1.58 -15.74 0.63
C ARG A 444 -1.34 -14.61 1.60
N SER A 445 -0.17 -14.00 1.47
CA SER A 445 0.13 -12.74 2.12
C SER A 445 0.00 -11.58 1.13
N ALA A 446 -0.20 -10.39 1.66
CA ALA A 446 -0.31 -9.14 0.94
C ALA A 446 0.49 -8.06 1.67
N VAL A 447 0.97 -7.07 0.92
CA VAL A 447 1.64 -5.89 1.47
C VAL A 447 0.68 -4.72 1.35
N ARG A 448 0.25 -4.16 2.47
CA ARG A 448 -0.64 -3.00 2.46
C ARG A 448 0.16 -1.72 2.30
N ILE A 449 -0.21 -0.90 1.33
CA ILE A 449 0.29 0.47 1.18
C ILE A 449 -0.52 1.36 2.14
N LYS A 450 0.14 1.92 3.15
CA LYS A 450 -0.51 2.68 4.24
C LYS A 450 0.05 4.09 4.30
N LYS A 451 -0.75 5.06 4.76
CA LYS A 451 -0.21 6.38 5.10
C LYS A 451 0.77 6.21 6.28
N SER A 452 1.99 6.75 6.14
CA SER A 452 3.06 6.69 7.15
C SER A 452 2.79 7.53 8.39
#